data_AF-A0A355BFJ2-F1
#
_entry.id   AF-A0A355BFJ2-F1
#
_cell.length_a   1.000
_cell.length_b   1.000
_cell.length_c   1.000
_cell.angle_alpha   90.00
_cell.angle_beta   90.00
_cell.angle_gamma   90.00
#
_symmetry.space_group_name_H-M   'P 1'
#
loop_
_entity.id
_entity.type
_entity.pdbx_description
1 polymer ?
#
loop_
_entity_poly.entity_id
_entity_poly.type
_entity_poly.pdbx_seq_one_letter_code
_entity_poly.pdbx_strand_id
1 'polypeptide(L)'
;LFSAITMEAVGKAAFEMIEEVRRQFREIPGIMEGTGRPDHARCVSISTSAALKQMIVPGLIAVLAPLIIGLTLGKEALGGLLAGALVTGVLVAIQMANSGGAWD
;
A
#
# COMPACT_ATOMS: atom_id res chain seq x y z
N LEU A 1 10.11 5.58 5.98
CA LEU A 1 8.95 5.27 6.85
C LEU A 1 7.68 5.06 6.04
N PHE A 2 7.15 6.11 5.39
CA PHE A 2 5.90 6.02 4.60
C PHE A 2 5.91 4.84 3.62
N SER A 3 6.93 4.76 2.77
CA SER A 3 7.06 3.68 1.79
C SER A 3 7.17 2.29 2.42
N ALA A 4 7.77 2.17 3.60
CA ALA A 4 7.88 0.88 4.27
C ALA A 4 6.50 0.38 4.75
N ILE A 5 5.69 1.27 5.34
CA ILE A 5 4.34 0.94 5.79
C ILE A 5 3.45 0.56 4.61
N THR A 6 3.54 1.30 3.49
CA THR A 6 2.75 0.98 2.29
C THR A 6 3.18 -0.34 1.66
N MET A 7 4.48 -0.64 1.61
CA MET A 7 4.97 -1.91 1.07
C MET A 7 4.60 -3.11 1.96
N GLU A 8 4.67 -2.94 3.29
CA GLU A 8 4.22 -3.97 4.23
C GLU A 8 2.72 -4.24 4.09
N ALA A 9 1.90 -3.19 3.94
CA ALA A 9 0.48 -3.29 3.70
C ALA A 9 0.14 -4.07 2.41
N VAL A 10 0.85 -3.77 1.32
CA VAL A 10 0.71 -4.52 0.05
C VAL A 10 1.09 -5.98 0.24
N GLY A 11 2.19 -6.26 0.96
CA GLY A 11 2.61 -7.63 1.25
C GLY A 11 1.53 -8.44 1.97
N LYS A 12 0.93 -7.89 3.03
CA LYS A 12 -0.16 -8.54 3.77
C LYS A 12 -1.37 -8.82 2.87
N ALA A 13 -1.82 -7.83 2.10
CA ALA A 13 -2.94 -8.00 1.18
C ALA A 13 -2.66 -9.03 0.08
N ALA A 14 -1.43 -9.08 -0.43
CA ALA A 14 -1.01 -10.05 -1.44
C ALA A 14 -1.01 -11.48 -0.89
N PHE A 15 -0.58 -11.69 0.37
CA PHE A 15 -0.66 -13.02 1.00
C PHE A 15 -2.11 -13.50 1.14
N GLU A 16 -3.01 -12.65 1.61
CA GLU A 16 -4.45 -12.98 1.70
C GLU A 16 -5.03 -13.32 0.32
N MET A 17 -4.66 -12.56 -0.72
CA MET A 17 -5.06 -12.84 -2.10
C MET A 17 -4.54 -14.19 -2.60
N ILE A 18 -3.27 -14.52 -2.33
CA ILE A 18 -2.67 -15.80 -2.73
C ILE A 18 -3.38 -16.97 -2.04
N GLU A 19 -3.70 -16.84 -0.75
CA GLU A 19 -4.43 -17.87 -0.02
C GLU A 19 -5.84 -18.06 -0.58
N GLU A 20 -6.55 -16.99 -0.92
CA GLU A 20 -7.87 -17.07 -1.54
C GLU A 20 -7.82 -17.72 -2.93
N VAL A 21 -6.86 -17.35 -3.77
CA VAL A 21 -6.68 -17.97 -5.09
C VAL A 21 -6.37 -19.48 -4.93
N ARG A 22 -5.50 -19.84 -3.99
CA ARG A 22 -5.19 -21.25 -3.68
C ARG A 22 -6.40 -22.02 -3.16
N ARG A 23 -7.27 -21.37 -2.37
CA ARG A 23 -8.53 -21.94 -1.91
C ARG A 23 -9.45 -22.23 -3.09
N GLN A 24 -9.62 -21.25 -4.00
CA GLN A 24 -10.46 -21.42 -5.19
C GLN A 24 -9.98 -22.57 -6.08
N PHE A 25 -8.67 -22.68 -6.33
CA PHE A 25 -8.11 -23.80 -7.09
C PHE A 25 -8.33 -25.17 -6.43
N ARG A 26 -8.43 -25.25 -5.10
CA ARG A 26 -8.59 -26.50 -4.37
C ARG A 26 -10.05 -26.91 -4.19
N GLU A 27 -10.94 -25.94 -3.96
CA GLU A 27 -12.31 -26.17 -3.52
C GLU A 27 -13.34 -26.05 -4.65
N ILE A 28 -13.06 -25.28 -5.72
CA ILE A 28 -14.02 -25.08 -6.81
C ILE A 28 -13.71 -26.07 -7.95
N PRO A 29 -14.58 -27.06 -8.20
CA PRO A 29 -14.36 -28.03 -9.27
C PRO A 29 -14.37 -27.34 -10.64
N GLY A 30 -13.51 -27.81 -11.55
CA GLY A 30 -13.49 -27.31 -12.92
C GLY A 30 -12.66 -26.05 -13.14
N ILE A 31 -12.15 -25.38 -12.10
CA ILE A 31 -11.34 -24.14 -12.29
C ILE A 31 -10.05 -24.43 -13.05
N MET A 32 -9.34 -25.51 -12.69
CA MET A 32 -8.08 -25.88 -13.37
C MET A 32 -8.33 -26.36 -14.80
N GLU A 33 -9.51 -26.95 -15.04
CA GLU A 33 -9.98 -27.40 -16.35
C GLU A 33 -10.64 -26.29 -17.17
N GLY A 34 -10.79 -25.07 -16.63
CA GLY A 34 -11.42 -23.92 -17.28
C GLY A 34 -12.95 -24.00 -17.44
N THR A 35 -13.59 -24.98 -16.80
CA THR A 35 -15.06 -25.19 -16.85
C THR A 35 -15.78 -24.60 -15.63
N GLY A 36 -15.07 -24.46 -14.50
CA GLY A 36 -15.54 -23.86 -13.26
C GLY A 36 -15.41 -22.34 -13.28
N ARG A 37 -16.36 -21.64 -12.66
CA ARG A 37 -16.33 -20.17 -12.56
C ARG A 37 -15.62 -19.74 -11.27
N PRO A 38 -14.56 -18.90 -11.34
CA PRO A 38 -13.90 -18.35 -10.17
C PRO A 38 -14.77 -17.31 -9.44
N ASP A 39 -14.52 -17.16 -8.15
CA ASP A 39 -15.18 -16.14 -7.32
C ASP A 39 -14.35 -14.86 -7.31
N HIS A 40 -14.63 -13.98 -8.28
CA HIS A 40 -13.98 -12.68 -8.37
C HIS A 40 -14.42 -11.71 -7.27
N ALA A 41 -15.66 -11.82 -6.78
CA ALA A 41 -16.21 -10.91 -5.78
C ALA A 41 -15.40 -11.01 -4.48
N ARG A 42 -15.01 -12.22 -4.10
CA ARG A 42 -14.17 -12.45 -2.94
C ARG A 42 -12.78 -11.83 -3.07
N CYS A 43 -12.11 -12.00 -4.22
CA CYS A 43 -10.82 -11.33 -4.48
C CYS A 43 -10.93 -9.80 -4.40
N VAL A 44 -11.97 -9.22 -5.01
CA VAL A 44 -12.23 -7.77 -4.93
C VAL A 44 -12.49 -7.30 -3.49
N SER A 45 -13.21 -8.10 -2.69
CA SER A 45 -13.50 -7.77 -1.29
C SER A 45 -12.23 -7.73 -0.43
N ILE A 46 -11.28 -8.64 -0.67
CA ILE A 46 -9.99 -8.69 0.03
C ILE A 46 -9.18 -7.44 -0.28
N SER A 47 -8.97 -7.13 -1.56
CA SER A 47 -8.18 -5.95 -1.95
C SER A 47 -8.80 -4.65 -1.46
N THR A 48 -10.14 -4.52 -1.56
CA THR A 48 -10.87 -3.34 -1.11
C THR A 48 -10.75 -3.16 0.40
N SER A 49 -11.03 -4.21 1.17
CA SER A 49 -11.00 -4.15 2.64
C SER A 49 -9.59 -3.89 3.16
N ALA A 50 -8.58 -4.51 2.56
CA ALA A 50 -7.18 -4.30 2.91
C ALA A 50 -6.75 -2.85 2.59
N ALA A 51 -7.06 -2.35 1.39
CA ALA A 51 -6.73 -0.98 1.00
C ALA A 51 -7.33 0.06 1.96
N LEU A 52 -8.63 -0.07 2.27
CA LEU A 52 -9.33 0.85 3.16
C LEU A 52 -8.73 0.88 4.58
N LYS A 53 -8.39 -0.29 5.12
CA LYS A 53 -7.81 -0.38 6.47
C LYS A 53 -6.37 0.12 6.51
N GLN A 54 -5.56 -0.25 5.51
CA GLN A 54 -4.12 0.03 5.51
C GLN A 54 -3.79 1.49 5.14
N MET A 55 -4.65 2.17 4.37
CA MET A 55 -4.43 3.59 4.00
C MET A 55 -4.58 4.57 5.17
N ILE A 56 -5.25 4.18 6.27
CA ILE A 56 -5.50 5.08 7.41
C ILE A 56 -4.18 5.54 8.04
N VAL A 57 -3.25 4.62 8.28
CA VAL A 57 -2.00 4.93 9.00
C VAL A 57 -1.10 5.89 8.20
N PRO A 58 -0.76 5.63 6.92
CA PRO A 58 0.04 6.57 6.14
C PRO A 58 -0.65 7.93 5.95
N GLY A 59 -1.98 7.93 5.78
CA GLY A 59 -2.77 9.16 5.65
C GLY A 59 -2.71 10.03 6.91
N LEU A 60 -2.86 9.41 8.09
CA LEU A 60 -2.73 10.11 9.37
C LEU A 60 -1.33 10.69 9.57
N ILE A 61 -0.26 9.95 9.23
CA ILE A 61 1.11 10.46 9.34
C ILE A 61 1.29 11.71 8.48
N ALA A 62 0.79 11.71 7.24
CA ALA A 62 0.91 12.84 6.32
C ALA A 62 0.24 14.12 6.85
N VAL A 63 -0.89 13.99 7.56
CA VAL A 63 -1.63 15.13 8.13
C VAL A 63 -1.10 15.55 9.49
N LEU A 64 -0.84 14.58 10.38
CA LEU A 64 -0.46 14.86 11.77
C LEU A 64 0.99 15.32 11.91
N ALA A 65 1.92 14.81 11.10
CA ALA A 65 3.33 15.19 11.20
C ALA A 65 3.57 16.71 11.08
N PRO A 66 3.07 17.42 10.04
CA PRO A 66 3.25 18.86 9.96
C PRO A 66 2.49 19.63 11.06
N LEU A 67 1.31 19.15 11.49
CA LEU A 67 0.57 19.76 12.60
C LEU A 67 1.35 19.68 13.92
N ILE A 68 1.86 18.50 14.27
CA ILE A 68 2.62 18.29 15.50
C ILE A 68 3.90 19.13 15.49
N ILE A 69 4.66 19.09 14.39
CA ILE A 69 5.92 19.85 14.28
C ILE A 69 5.66 21.36 14.29
N GLY A 70 4.65 21.83 13.56
CA GLY A 70 4.29 23.25 13.53
C GLY A 70 3.83 23.80 14.88
N LEU A 71 3.07 23.01 15.66
CA LEU A 71 2.55 23.45 16.96
C LEU A 71 3.56 23.33 18.11
N THR A 72 4.51 22.38 18.04
CA THR A 72 5.46 22.13 19.14
C THR A 72 6.83 22.77 18.93
N LEU A 73 7.36 22.77 17.71
CA LEU A 73 8.72 23.23 17.38
C LEU A 73 8.73 24.54 16.58
N GLY A 74 7.57 25.00 16.14
CA GLY A 74 7.41 26.26 15.42
C GLY A 74 7.62 26.16 13.90
N LYS A 75 7.51 27.32 13.24
CA LYS A 75 7.47 27.45 11.78
C LYS A 75 8.81 27.13 11.10
N GLU A 76 9.93 27.43 11.75
CA GLU A 76 11.27 27.18 11.21
C GLU A 76 11.54 25.67 11.09
N ALA A 77 11.21 24.90 12.14
CA ALA A 77 11.33 23.45 12.15
C ALA A 77 10.39 22.78 11.14
N LEU A 78 9.15 23.28 11.01
CA LEU A 78 8.20 22.84 10.00
C LEU A 78 8.74 23.07 8.57
N GLY A 79 9.36 24.22 8.32
CA GLY A 79 10.01 24.52 7.03
C GLY A 79 11.10 23.49 6.70
N GLY A 80 11.94 23.14 7.68
CA GLY A 80 12.95 22.09 7.55
C GLY A 80 12.37 20.71 7.25
N LEU A 81 11.29 20.32 7.95
CA LEU A 81 10.57 19.06 7.69
C LEU A 81 10.05 19.00 6.26
N LEU A 82 9.36 20.05 5.79
CA LEU A 82 8.76 20.09 4.46
C LEU A 82 9.83 20.06 3.36
N ALA A 83 10.90 20.83 3.51
CA ALA A 83 12.01 20.84 2.57
C ALA A 83 12.71 19.47 2.50
N GLY A 84 13.00 18.87 3.66
CA GLY A 84 13.61 17.55 3.73
C GLY A 84 12.71 16.45 3.14
N ALA A 85 11.42 16.47 3.46
CA ALA A 85 10.43 15.52 2.93
C ALA A 85 10.29 15.63 1.41
N LEU A 86 10.32 16.84 0.85
CA LEU A 86 10.27 17.07 -0.58
C LEU A 86 11.50 16.48 -1.29
N VAL A 87 12.70 16.87 -0.87
CA VAL A 87 13.95 16.48 -1.56
C VAL A 87 14.15 14.97 -1.48
N THR A 88 13.95 14.39 -0.29
CA THR A 88 14.08 12.93 -0.11
C THR A 88 12.95 12.16 -0.77
N GLY A 89 11.71 12.66 -0.69
CA GLY A 89 10.53 11.99 -1.22
C GLY A 89 10.53 11.90 -2.73
N VAL A 90 10.91 12.97 -3.44
CA VAL A 90 10.99 12.98 -4.91
C VAL A 90 11.99 11.95 -5.42
N LEU A 91 13.17 11.85 -4.79
CA LEU A 91 14.21 10.89 -5.19
C LEU A 91 13.72 9.45 -5.05
N VAL A 92 13.10 9.11 -3.91
CA VAL A 92 12.57 7.77 -3.66
C VAL A 92 11.39 7.46 -4.59
N ALA A 93 10.51 8.43 -4.86
CA ALA A 93 9.38 8.24 -5.76
C ALA A 93 9.82 7.91 -7.20
N ILE A 94 10.80 8.66 -7.73
CA ILE A 94 11.36 8.41 -9.07
C ILE A 94 12.03 7.04 -9.12
N GLN A 95 12.82 6.70 -8.09
CA GLN A 95 13.46 5.39 -8.01
C GLN A 95 12.42 4.25 -8.02
N MET A 96 11.40 4.32 -7.19
CA MET A 96 10.35 3.28 -7.09
C MET A 96 9.57 3.15 -8.40
N ALA A 97 9.22 4.25 -9.06
CA ALA A 97 8.51 4.23 -10.32
C ALA A 97 9.35 3.61 -11.45
N ASN A 98 10.61 4.02 -11.58
CA ASN A 98 11.50 3.51 -12.64
C ASN A 98 11.90 2.06 -12.41
N SER A 99 12.20 1.66 -11.17
CA SER A 99 12.52 0.27 -10.86
C SER A 99 11.32 -0.65 -11.09
N GLY A 100 10.11 -0.21 -10.70
CA GLY A 100 8.89 -0.96 -10.98
C GLY A 100 8.66 -1.13 -12.47
N GLY A 101 8.69 -0.03 -13.23
CA GLY A 101 8.49 -0.07 -14.69
C GLY A 101 9.60 -0.76 -15.48
N ALA A 102 10.78 -0.97 -14.90
CA ALA A 102 11.84 -1.76 -15.52
C ALA A 102 11.73 -3.27 -15.24
N TRP A 103 10.95 -3.66 -14.23
CA TRP A 103 10.71 -5.06 -13.85
C TRP A 103 9.40 -5.62 -14.40
N ASP A 104 8.42 -4.77 -14.69
CA ASP A 104 7.19 -5.12 -15.45
C ASP A 104 7.51 -5.33 -16.94
#